data_AF-A0A5J5B064-F1
#
_entry.id   AF-A0A5J5B064-F1
#
_cell.length_a   1.000
_cell.length_b   1.000
_cell.length_c   1.000
_cell.angle_alpha   90.00
_cell.angle_beta   90.00
_cell.angle_gamma   90.00
#
_symmetry.space_group_name_H-M   'P 1'
#
loop_
_entity.id
_entity.type
_entity.pdbx_description
1 polymer ?
#
loop_
_entity_poly.entity_id
_entity_poly.type
_entity_poly.pdbx_seq_one_letter_code
_entity_poly.pdbx_strand_id
1 'polypeptide(L)'
;MSSSDEQLFSIFTDTVKQKNSSIKTLLSIGGGDTNYERFSLMVSQSSYRKNFIDSSIKAARLYGFHGLDFAWHSQRRVSDMTNKGVLFQEWRVAATFESRNSGGSQLILTMAAHHSPYLYSISSMIESIERNLDWIHVLSYNYYMPSKENYTRAHAALYDQSSRLNTDSGIREWISAGIPASKLVLGLPFYGYAWTLSWGTSSRSSQYCTIWDLKL
;
A
#
# COMPACT_ATOMS: atom_id res chain seq x y z
N MET A 1 5.11 2.12 19.27
CA MET A 1 4.18 3.23 19.01
C MET A 1 4.53 4.32 19.99
N SER A 2 4.60 5.59 19.57
CA SER A 2 4.83 6.68 20.52
C SER A 2 3.55 6.98 21.32
N SER A 3 3.65 7.64 22.47
CA SER A 3 2.46 8.03 23.26
C SER A 3 1.54 9.00 22.50
N SER A 4 2.10 9.84 21.62
CA SER A 4 1.30 10.71 20.74
C SER A 4 0.53 9.94 19.68
N ASP A 5 1.12 8.91 19.08
CA ASP A 5 0.43 8.06 18.10
C ASP A 5 -0.72 7.30 18.77
N GLU A 6 -0.49 6.82 19.99
CA GLU A 6 -1.52 6.12 20.77
C GLU A 6 -2.75 6.99 21.03
N GLN A 7 -2.53 8.24 21.43
CA GLN A 7 -3.62 9.19 21.64
C GLN A 7 -4.41 9.42 20.35
N LEU A 8 -3.71 9.66 19.22
CA LEU A 8 -4.36 9.88 17.93
C LEU A 8 -5.16 8.65 17.46
N PHE A 9 -4.60 7.45 17.60
CA PHE A 9 -5.27 6.22 17.18
C PHE A 9 -6.52 5.95 18.01
N SER A 10 -6.46 6.18 19.33
CA SER A 10 -7.59 5.95 20.22
C SER A 10 -8.84 6.78 19.89
N ILE A 11 -8.67 7.96 19.29
CA ILE A 11 -9.78 8.86 18.96
C ILE A 11 -10.14 8.88 17.48
N PHE A 12 -9.29 8.31 16.60
CA PHE A 12 -9.41 8.47 15.15
C PHE A 12 -10.76 7.98 14.62
N THR A 13 -11.13 6.74 14.94
CA THR A 13 -12.36 6.12 14.41
C THR A 13 -13.60 6.86 14.86
N ASP A 14 -13.67 7.23 16.14
CA ASP A 14 -14.83 7.93 16.68
C ASP A 14 -14.95 9.34 16.08
N THR A 15 -13.81 10.04 15.93
CA THR A 15 -13.77 11.37 15.33
C THR A 15 -14.32 11.38 13.91
N VAL A 16 -13.87 10.47 13.04
CA VAL A 16 -14.35 10.45 11.64
C VAL A 16 -15.82 9.99 11.54
N LYS A 17 -16.26 9.12 12.45
CA LYS A 17 -17.65 8.63 12.49
C LYS A 17 -18.66 9.67 12.96
N GLN A 18 -18.24 10.72 13.67
CA GLN A 18 -19.12 11.84 14.00
C GLN A 18 -19.71 12.50 12.75
N LYS A 19 -18.98 12.47 11.62
CA LYS A 19 -19.44 13.03 10.34
C LYS A 19 -20.13 11.99 9.47
N ASN A 20 -19.68 10.74 9.49
CA ASN A 20 -20.30 9.66 8.76
C ASN A 20 -20.14 8.32 9.49
N SER A 21 -21.23 7.86 10.10
CA SER A 21 -21.25 6.64 10.91
C SER A 21 -21.02 5.35 10.11
N SER A 22 -21.20 5.38 8.78
CA SER A 22 -21.01 4.20 7.92
C SER A 22 -19.55 3.96 7.51
N ILE A 23 -18.65 4.92 7.76
CA ILE A 23 -17.23 4.79 7.40
C ILE A 23 -16.58 3.62 8.14
N LYS A 24 -15.76 2.87 7.40
CA LYS A 24 -14.84 1.87 7.93
C LYS A 24 -13.43 2.45 7.95
N THR A 25 -12.76 2.29 9.07
CA THR A 25 -11.38 2.77 9.30
C THR A 25 -10.43 1.58 9.33
N LEU A 26 -9.25 1.74 8.74
CA LEU A 26 -8.21 0.71 8.70
C LEU A 26 -6.95 1.25 9.36
N LEU A 27 -6.26 0.41 10.13
CA LEU A 27 -4.94 0.71 10.66
C LEU A 27 -3.88 0.23 9.67
N SER A 28 -3.15 1.18 9.07
CA SER A 28 -2.05 0.84 8.15
C SER A 28 -0.74 0.63 8.93
N ILE A 29 -0.04 -0.46 8.61
CA ILE A 29 1.21 -0.85 9.24
C ILE A 29 2.27 -0.96 8.16
N GLY A 30 3.24 -0.04 8.20
CA GLY A 30 4.31 0.01 7.23
C GLY A 30 4.59 1.44 6.79
N GLY A 31 4.66 1.65 5.48
CA GLY A 31 4.98 2.94 4.85
C GLY A 31 6.33 2.95 4.13
N GLY A 32 6.58 4.02 3.39
CA GLY A 32 7.77 4.18 2.54
C GLY A 32 9.09 4.21 3.31
N ASP A 33 9.09 4.75 4.53
CA ASP A 33 10.29 4.92 5.37
C ASP A 33 10.51 3.76 6.35
N THR A 34 9.88 2.61 6.10
CA THR A 34 10.01 1.44 6.96
C THR A 34 11.41 0.82 6.89
N ASN A 35 11.87 0.31 8.04
CA ASN A 35 13.09 -0.46 8.09
C ASN A 35 12.89 -1.83 7.41
N TYR A 36 13.45 -1.98 6.22
CA TYR A 36 13.39 -3.20 5.42
C TYR A 36 13.76 -4.47 6.20
N GLU A 37 14.88 -4.45 6.93
CA GLU A 37 15.39 -5.63 7.66
C GLU A 37 14.42 -6.08 8.75
N ARG A 38 13.74 -5.13 9.43
CA ARG A 38 12.73 -5.47 10.44
C ARG A 38 11.52 -6.17 9.83
N PHE A 39 11.04 -5.70 8.69
CA PHE A 39 9.90 -6.32 8.02
C PHE A 39 10.27 -7.68 7.39
N SER A 40 11.43 -7.77 6.75
CA SER A 40 11.96 -9.04 6.23
C SER A 40 12.10 -10.08 7.34
N LEU A 41 12.68 -9.69 8.48
CA LEU A 41 12.78 -10.55 9.65
C LEU A 41 11.40 -10.97 10.17
N MET A 42 10.47 -10.01 10.33
CA MET A 42 9.12 -10.29 10.81
C MET A 42 8.39 -11.34 9.96
N VAL A 43 8.48 -11.25 8.62
CA VAL A 43 7.83 -12.24 7.75
C VAL A 43 8.56 -13.58 7.73
N SER A 44 9.86 -13.61 8.02
CA SER A 44 10.72 -14.79 7.81
C SER A 44 10.43 -15.99 8.71
N GLN A 45 9.87 -15.78 9.91
CA GLN A 45 9.63 -16.86 10.88
C GLN A 45 8.17 -16.90 11.31
N SER A 46 7.63 -18.12 11.45
CA SER A 46 6.23 -18.32 11.87
C SER A 46 5.92 -17.70 13.24
N SER A 47 6.85 -17.78 14.20
CA SER A 47 6.71 -17.15 15.52
C SER A 47 6.62 -15.62 15.43
N TYR A 48 7.43 -15.00 14.57
CA TYR A 48 7.43 -13.54 14.38
C TYR A 48 6.18 -13.06 13.64
N ARG A 49 5.75 -13.80 12.60
CA ARG A 49 4.47 -13.54 11.93
C ARG A 49 3.30 -13.68 12.89
N LYS A 50 3.26 -14.72 13.72
CA LYS A 50 2.23 -14.89 14.75
C LYS A 50 2.18 -13.71 15.72
N ASN A 51 3.32 -13.29 16.25
CA ASN A 51 3.37 -12.14 17.17
C ASN A 51 2.87 -10.86 16.49
N PHE A 52 3.25 -10.63 15.22
CA PHE A 52 2.75 -9.52 14.42
C PHE A 52 1.24 -9.59 14.21
N ILE A 53 0.72 -10.75 13.80
CA ILE A 53 -0.71 -10.99 13.57
C ILE A 53 -1.50 -10.72 14.85
N ASP A 54 -1.14 -11.38 15.96
CA ASP A 54 -1.86 -11.28 17.22
C ASP A 54 -1.86 -9.83 17.74
N SER A 55 -0.72 -9.14 17.68
CA SER A 55 -0.61 -7.75 18.11
C SER A 55 -1.35 -6.76 17.21
N SER A 56 -1.34 -6.97 15.89
CA SER A 56 -2.06 -6.12 14.93
C SER A 56 -3.58 -6.22 15.11
N ILE A 57 -4.11 -7.43 15.29
CA ILE A 57 -5.54 -7.66 15.55
C ILE A 57 -5.93 -7.02 16.88
N LYS A 58 -5.13 -7.24 17.94
CA LYS A 58 -5.36 -6.63 19.26
C LYS A 58 -5.39 -5.10 19.16
N ALA A 59 -4.45 -4.49 18.45
CA ALA A 59 -4.40 -3.04 18.27
C ALA A 59 -5.61 -2.52 17.48
N ALA A 60 -6.01 -3.19 16.40
CA ALA A 60 -7.19 -2.80 15.62
C ALA A 60 -8.44 -2.79 16.49
N ARG A 61 -8.65 -3.83 17.31
CA ARG A 61 -9.80 -3.90 18.22
C ARG A 61 -9.73 -2.85 19.34
N LEU A 62 -8.55 -2.69 19.96
CA LEU A 62 -8.35 -1.74 21.04
C LEU A 62 -8.69 -0.30 20.63
N TYR A 63 -8.37 0.09 19.40
CA TYR A 63 -8.59 1.45 18.89
C TYR A 63 -9.80 1.55 17.93
N GLY A 64 -10.66 0.52 17.91
CA GLY A 64 -11.92 0.54 17.15
C GLY A 64 -11.79 0.48 15.62
N PHE A 65 -10.63 0.13 15.08
CA PHE A 65 -10.46 -0.05 13.64
C PHE A 65 -11.24 -1.27 13.13
N HIS A 66 -11.70 -1.17 11.88
CA HIS A 66 -12.49 -2.19 11.19
C HIS A 66 -11.63 -3.10 10.32
N GLY A 67 -10.36 -2.76 10.15
CA GLY A 67 -9.43 -3.50 9.32
C GLY A 67 -8.00 -3.10 9.53
N LEU A 68 -7.14 -3.80 8.81
CA LEU A 68 -5.69 -3.66 8.83
C LEU A 68 -5.18 -3.58 7.39
N ASP A 69 -4.22 -2.69 7.16
CA ASP A 69 -3.59 -2.48 5.87
C ASP A 69 -2.08 -2.73 5.96
N PHE A 70 -1.56 -3.70 5.21
CA PHE A 70 -0.14 -4.02 5.22
C PHE A 70 0.62 -3.19 4.17
N ALA A 71 1.14 -2.04 4.59
CA ALA A 71 1.79 -1.06 3.73
C ALA A 71 3.31 -1.23 3.61
N TRP A 72 3.84 -2.45 3.73
CA TRP A 72 5.23 -2.72 3.38
C TRP A 72 5.33 -3.01 1.89
N HIS A 73 6.01 -2.12 1.16
CA HIS A 73 6.21 -2.20 -0.30
C HIS A 73 7.69 -2.11 -0.70
N SER A 74 8.65 -2.28 0.23
CA SER A 74 10.09 -2.22 -0.07
C SER A 74 10.74 -3.61 -0.18
N GLN A 75 9.99 -4.64 -0.58
CA GLN A 75 10.54 -6.00 -0.73
C GLN A 75 11.68 -6.05 -1.73
N ARG A 76 12.73 -6.80 -1.40
CA ARG A 76 13.94 -6.94 -2.25
C ARG A 76 14.22 -8.38 -2.64
N ARG A 77 13.78 -9.36 -1.82
CA ARG A 77 14.09 -10.78 -2.03
C ARG A 77 12.84 -11.57 -2.39
N VAL A 78 13.02 -12.59 -3.23
CA VAL A 78 12.00 -13.61 -3.54
C VAL A 78 11.45 -14.25 -2.26
N SER A 79 12.32 -14.51 -1.28
CA SER A 79 11.93 -15.05 0.03
C SER A 79 10.96 -14.14 0.79
N ASP A 80 11.12 -12.80 0.68
CA ASP A 80 10.21 -11.86 1.35
C ASP A 80 8.81 -11.97 0.78
N MET A 81 8.67 -12.13 -0.54
CA MET A 81 7.38 -12.28 -1.20
C MET A 81 6.70 -13.60 -0.79
N THR A 82 7.42 -14.72 -0.83
CA THR A 82 6.89 -16.01 -0.39
C THR A 82 6.42 -15.94 1.06
N ASN A 83 7.25 -15.39 1.94
CA ASN A 83 6.94 -15.25 3.36
C ASN A 83 5.78 -14.28 3.63
N LYS A 84 5.67 -13.19 2.85
CA LYS A 84 4.53 -12.27 2.90
C LYS A 84 3.24 -12.95 2.45
N GLY A 85 3.30 -13.83 1.45
CA GLY A 85 2.18 -14.68 1.06
C GLY A 85 1.71 -15.59 2.20
N VAL A 86 2.65 -16.22 2.91
CA VAL A 86 2.33 -17.03 4.11
C VAL A 86 1.74 -16.17 5.22
N LEU A 87 2.29 -14.97 5.45
CA LEU A 87 1.73 -14.01 6.42
C LEU A 87 0.26 -13.72 6.13
N PHE A 88 -0.11 -13.44 4.88
CA PHE A 88 -1.50 -13.13 4.53
C PHE A 88 -2.46 -14.28 4.78
N GLN A 89 -2.03 -15.51 4.49
CA GLN A 89 -2.81 -16.70 4.81
C GLN A 89 -3.03 -16.83 6.33
N GLU A 90 -1.95 -16.77 7.12
CA GLU A 90 -2.03 -16.85 8.58
C GLU A 90 -2.87 -15.71 9.17
N TRP A 91 -2.76 -14.50 8.61
CA TRP A 91 -3.51 -13.33 9.05
C TRP A 91 -5.01 -13.45 8.81
N ARG A 92 -5.42 -13.94 7.62
CA ARG A 92 -6.83 -14.21 7.32
C ARG A 92 -7.42 -15.27 8.23
N VAL A 93 -6.68 -16.36 8.50
CA VAL A 93 -7.11 -17.40 9.43
C VAL A 93 -7.31 -16.83 10.83
N ALA A 94 -6.36 -16.05 11.33
CA ALA A 94 -6.46 -15.43 12.66
C ALA A 94 -7.61 -14.43 12.75
N ALA A 95 -7.80 -13.56 11.74
CA ALA A 95 -8.92 -12.61 11.71
C ALA A 95 -10.28 -13.32 11.66
N THR A 96 -10.38 -14.43 10.92
CA THR A 96 -11.59 -15.26 10.87
C THR A 96 -11.87 -15.88 12.24
N PHE A 97 -10.85 -16.47 12.87
CA PHE A 97 -10.97 -17.09 14.19
C PHE A 97 -11.35 -16.08 15.27
N GLU A 98 -10.70 -14.91 15.30
CA GLU A 98 -11.02 -13.85 16.25
C GLU A 98 -12.48 -13.41 16.12
N SER A 99 -12.97 -13.18 14.90
CA SER A 99 -14.35 -12.74 14.67
C SER A 99 -15.41 -13.76 15.13
N ARG A 100 -15.14 -15.06 14.94
CA ARG A 100 -16.02 -16.14 15.39
C ARG A 100 -16.08 -16.21 16.93
N ASN A 101 -14.96 -15.98 17.60
CA ASN A 101 -14.89 -16.07 19.06
C ASN A 101 -15.42 -14.81 19.76
N SER A 102 -15.24 -13.63 19.16
CA SER A 102 -15.73 -12.37 19.72
C SER A 102 -17.18 -12.06 19.36
N GLY A 103 -17.74 -12.74 18.34
CA GLY A 103 -19.04 -12.40 17.75
C GLY A 103 -19.03 -11.09 16.95
N GLY A 104 -17.86 -10.47 16.76
CA GLY A 104 -17.67 -9.25 16.00
C GLY A 104 -17.56 -9.47 14.50
N SER A 105 -17.66 -8.40 13.72
CA SER A 105 -17.39 -8.47 12.28
C SER A 105 -15.92 -8.78 12.01
N GLN A 106 -15.64 -9.67 11.05
CA GLN A 106 -14.30 -9.98 10.60
C GLN A 106 -13.55 -8.71 10.16
N LEU A 107 -12.27 -8.60 10.55
CA LEU A 107 -11.43 -7.50 10.12
C LEU A 107 -11.22 -7.53 8.60
N ILE A 108 -11.33 -6.37 7.99
CA ILE A 108 -10.93 -6.13 6.59
C ILE A 108 -9.40 -6.20 6.53
N LEU A 109 -8.83 -6.94 5.57
CA LEU A 109 -7.40 -7.05 5.37
C LEU A 109 -7.04 -6.55 3.97
N THR A 110 -6.16 -5.56 3.90
CA THR A 110 -5.68 -4.95 2.66
C THR A 110 -4.17 -4.88 2.62
N MET A 111 -3.62 -4.49 1.47
CA MET A 111 -2.21 -4.12 1.38
C MET A 111 -2.01 -2.94 0.43
N ALA A 112 -0.92 -2.20 0.63
CA ALA A 112 -0.38 -1.32 -0.39
C ALA A 112 0.54 -2.11 -1.34
N ALA A 113 0.35 -1.92 -2.64
CA ALA A 113 1.06 -2.63 -3.70
C ALA A 113 1.69 -1.66 -4.69
N HIS A 114 2.82 -2.04 -5.28
CA HIS A 114 3.37 -1.28 -6.42
C HIS A 114 2.37 -1.22 -7.59
N HIS A 115 2.56 -0.23 -8.45
CA HIS A 115 1.73 -0.03 -9.64
C HIS A 115 1.62 -1.28 -10.54
N SER A 116 2.66 -2.12 -10.58
CA SER A 116 2.73 -3.33 -11.38
C SER A 116 3.03 -4.56 -10.50
N PRO A 117 2.49 -5.73 -10.85
CA PRO A 117 2.78 -6.98 -10.18
C PRO A 117 4.16 -7.55 -10.53
N TYR A 118 4.97 -6.92 -11.39
CA TYR A 118 6.26 -7.47 -11.85
C TYR A 118 7.19 -7.87 -10.70
N LEU A 119 7.19 -7.09 -9.63
CA LEU A 119 7.96 -7.40 -8.41
C LEU A 119 7.40 -8.58 -7.62
N TYR A 120 6.21 -9.08 -7.95
CA TYR A 120 5.51 -10.18 -7.31
C TYR A 120 5.36 -11.38 -8.26
N SER A 121 6.31 -11.57 -9.19
CA SER A 121 6.30 -12.63 -10.24
C SER A 121 6.35 -14.08 -9.72
N ILE A 122 6.01 -14.32 -8.45
CA ILE A 122 5.79 -15.64 -7.88
C ILE A 122 4.27 -15.87 -7.83
N SER A 123 3.78 -16.85 -8.60
CA SER A 123 2.35 -17.19 -8.67
C SER A 123 1.72 -17.40 -7.29
N SER A 124 2.45 -18.02 -6.35
CA SER A 124 1.96 -18.26 -4.99
C SER A 124 1.67 -16.98 -4.20
N MET A 125 2.37 -15.89 -4.46
CA MET A 125 2.10 -14.60 -3.83
C MET A 125 0.80 -13.99 -4.37
N ILE A 126 0.61 -14.04 -5.69
CA ILE A 126 -0.63 -13.55 -6.33
C ILE A 126 -1.84 -14.35 -5.85
N GLU A 127 -1.74 -15.67 -5.81
CA GLU A 127 -2.79 -16.54 -5.25
C GLU A 127 -3.10 -16.22 -3.79
N SER A 128 -2.06 -15.95 -2.98
CA SER A 128 -2.27 -15.58 -1.57
C SER A 128 -2.96 -14.23 -1.43
N ILE A 129 -2.58 -13.22 -2.24
CA ILE A 129 -3.26 -11.92 -2.27
C ILE A 129 -4.74 -12.12 -2.61
N GLU A 130 -5.02 -12.84 -3.70
CA GLU A 130 -6.37 -13.07 -4.20
C GLU A 130 -7.25 -13.74 -3.14
N ARG A 131 -6.76 -14.80 -2.49
CA ARG A 131 -7.55 -15.58 -1.54
C ARG A 131 -7.71 -14.89 -0.19
N ASN A 132 -6.69 -14.16 0.27
CA ASN A 132 -6.61 -13.74 1.67
C ASN A 132 -6.91 -12.26 1.90
N LEU A 133 -6.75 -11.39 0.91
CA LEU A 133 -7.04 -9.96 1.06
C LEU A 133 -8.41 -9.60 0.50
N ASP A 134 -9.06 -8.62 1.13
CA ASP A 134 -10.34 -8.07 0.67
C ASP A 134 -10.12 -7.26 -0.62
N TRP A 135 -9.09 -6.41 -0.64
CA TRP A 135 -8.59 -5.70 -1.83
C TRP A 135 -7.15 -5.22 -1.64
N ILE A 136 -6.55 -4.66 -2.69
CA ILE A 136 -5.24 -4.01 -2.64
C ILE A 136 -5.32 -2.55 -3.08
N HIS A 137 -4.54 -1.70 -2.43
CA HIS A 137 -4.33 -0.30 -2.82
C HIS A 137 -3.14 -0.24 -3.80
N VAL A 138 -3.42 -0.02 -5.08
CA VAL A 138 -2.40 0.09 -6.13
C VAL A 138 -1.80 1.50 -6.10
N LEU A 139 -0.52 1.60 -5.78
CA LEU A 139 0.21 2.87 -5.70
C LEU A 139 0.57 3.36 -7.12
N SER A 140 -0.40 3.99 -7.79
CA SER A 140 -0.31 4.51 -9.16
C SER A 140 0.27 5.92 -9.26
N TYR A 141 1.43 6.10 -8.65
CA TYR A 141 2.14 7.37 -8.62
C TYR A 141 3.63 7.16 -8.37
N ASN A 142 4.40 8.24 -8.41
CA ASN A 142 5.87 8.24 -8.29
C ASN A 142 6.58 7.52 -9.44
N TYR A 143 5.95 7.53 -10.63
CA TYR A 143 6.54 7.01 -11.87
C TYR A 143 7.79 7.77 -12.26
N TYR A 144 7.75 9.09 -12.16
CA TYR A 144 8.85 9.99 -12.52
C TYR A 144 8.99 11.05 -11.42
N MET A 145 10.16 11.17 -10.82
CA MET A 145 10.52 12.02 -9.70
C MET A 145 11.85 12.76 -9.94
N PRO A 146 11.96 14.05 -9.58
CA PRO A 146 13.20 14.83 -9.71
C PRO A 146 14.45 14.22 -9.06
N SER A 147 14.26 13.36 -8.05
CA SER A 147 15.34 12.66 -7.35
C SER A 147 15.89 11.43 -8.08
N LYS A 148 15.24 10.99 -9.16
CA LYS A 148 15.55 9.75 -9.88
C LYS A 148 15.82 9.97 -11.36
N GLU A 149 15.13 10.90 -12.01
CA GLU A 149 15.31 11.17 -13.44
C GLU A 149 15.86 12.57 -13.71
N ASN A 150 16.39 12.77 -14.92
CA ASN A 150 16.92 14.03 -15.41
C ASN A 150 16.04 14.67 -16.49
N TYR A 151 14.78 14.21 -16.62
CA TYR A 151 13.80 14.71 -17.56
C TYR A 151 12.40 14.76 -16.92
N THR A 152 11.55 15.67 -17.38
CA THR A 152 10.21 15.85 -16.83
C THR A 152 9.21 14.88 -17.44
N ARG A 153 8.37 14.27 -16.58
CA ARG A 153 7.20 13.46 -16.96
C ARG A 153 6.15 13.45 -15.84
N ALA A 154 4.93 13.08 -16.18
CA ALA A 154 3.84 12.96 -15.22
C ALA A 154 4.07 11.79 -14.25
N HIS A 155 4.19 12.10 -12.95
CA HIS A 155 4.47 11.08 -11.93
C HIS A 155 3.31 10.11 -11.66
N ALA A 156 2.10 10.41 -12.16
CA ALA A 156 0.87 9.65 -11.98
C ALA A 156 0.06 9.54 -13.28
N ALA A 157 0.76 9.37 -14.42
CA ALA A 157 0.12 9.25 -15.72
C ALA A 157 -0.92 8.11 -15.75
N LEU A 158 -2.14 8.42 -16.18
CA LEU A 158 -3.15 7.38 -16.43
C LEU A 158 -2.75 6.51 -17.64
N TYR A 159 -2.29 7.17 -18.71
CA TYR A 159 -1.81 6.58 -19.95
C TYR A 159 -0.44 7.16 -20.33
N ASP A 160 0.44 6.33 -20.90
CA ASP A 160 1.68 6.77 -21.54
C ASP A 160 1.96 5.87 -22.77
N GLN A 161 1.98 6.46 -23.97
CA GLN A 161 2.23 5.70 -25.22
C GLN A 161 3.70 5.32 -25.40
N SER A 162 4.60 6.01 -24.69
CA SER A 162 6.05 5.84 -24.82
C SER A 162 6.66 4.93 -23.76
N SER A 163 5.87 4.51 -22.76
CA SER A 163 6.34 3.75 -21.60
C SER A 163 5.23 2.92 -20.99
N ARG A 164 5.56 1.73 -20.47
CA ARG A 164 4.63 0.93 -19.64
C ARG A 164 4.49 1.44 -18.21
N LEU A 165 5.26 2.47 -17.83
CA LEU A 165 5.21 3.09 -16.51
C LEU A 165 4.03 4.08 -16.41
N ASN A 166 2.82 3.53 -16.48
CA ASN A 166 1.55 4.26 -16.37
C ASN A 166 0.50 3.38 -15.66
N THR A 167 -0.59 4.02 -15.23
CA THR A 167 -1.65 3.38 -14.44
C THR A 167 -2.38 2.29 -15.22
N ASP A 168 -2.82 2.55 -16.45
CA ASP A 168 -3.58 1.58 -17.26
C ASP A 168 -2.79 0.29 -17.49
N SER A 169 -1.50 0.42 -17.82
CA SER A 169 -0.61 -0.72 -18.01
C SER A 169 -0.46 -1.54 -16.73
N GLY A 170 -0.21 -0.89 -15.59
CA GLY A 170 -0.07 -1.56 -14.30
C GLY A 170 -1.34 -2.32 -13.87
N ILE A 171 -2.52 -1.72 -14.05
CA ILE A 171 -3.81 -2.36 -13.76
C ILE A 171 -4.05 -3.57 -14.66
N ARG A 172 -3.77 -3.47 -15.97
CA ARG A 172 -3.86 -4.61 -16.89
C ARG A 172 -2.93 -5.75 -16.49
N GLU A 173 -1.73 -5.43 -16.02
CA GLU A 173 -0.78 -6.44 -15.53
C GLU A 173 -1.30 -7.14 -14.26
N TRP A 174 -1.84 -6.40 -13.28
CA TRP A 174 -2.47 -7.00 -12.08
C TRP A 174 -3.62 -7.94 -12.42
N ILE A 175 -4.48 -7.54 -13.37
CA ILE A 175 -5.59 -8.37 -13.85
C ILE A 175 -5.05 -9.61 -14.57
N SER A 176 -4.05 -9.44 -15.44
CA SER A 176 -3.43 -10.55 -16.18
C SER A 176 -2.71 -11.53 -15.26
N ALA A 177 -2.21 -11.07 -14.12
CA ALA A 177 -1.62 -11.91 -13.09
C ALA A 177 -2.66 -12.74 -12.30
N GLY A 178 -3.94 -12.35 -12.33
CA GLY A 178 -5.04 -13.10 -11.72
C GLY A 178 -5.79 -12.37 -10.60
N ILE A 179 -5.48 -11.10 -10.30
CA ILE A 179 -6.27 -10.31 -9.34
C ILE A 179 -7.51 -9.73 -10.03
N PRO A 180 -8.73 -10.02 -9.56
CA PRO A 180 -9.94 -9.49 -10.16
C PRO A 180 -10.00 -7.97 -10.00
N ALA A 181 -10.53 -7.27 -11.02
CA ALA A 181 -10.64 -5.81 -11.00
C ALA A 181 -11.41 -5.27 -9.78
N SER A 182 -12.38 -6.03 -9.26
CA SER A 182 -13.14 -5.67 -8.05
C SER A 182 -12.31 -5.63 -6.76
N LYS A 183 -11.08 -6.16 -6.78
CA LYS A 183 -10.12 -6.12 -5.67
C LYS A 183 -8.98 -5.12 -5.88
N LEU A 184 -9.03 -4.32 -6.94
CA LEU A 184 -8.02 -3.29 -7.24
C LEU A 184 -8.58 -1.91 -6.90
N VAL A 185 -8.02 -1.26 -5.89
CA VAL A 185 -8.35 0.13 -5.53
C VAL A 185 -7.21 1.03 -5.99
N LEU A 186 -7.53 1.96 -6.88
CA LEU A 186 -6.57 2.85 -7.51
C LEU A 186 -6.14 3.98 -6.57
N GLY A 187 -4.84 4.15 -6.37
CA GLY A 187 -4.27 5.25 -5.58
C GLY A 187 -4.17 6.56 -6.36
N LEU A 188 -4.85 7.59 -5.91
CA LEU A 188 -4.77 8.93 -6.51
C LEU A 188 -3.93 9.85 -5.63
N PRO A 189 -2.79 10.39 -6.11
CA PRO A 189 -1.95 11.25 -5.30
C PRO A 189 -2.55 12.65 -5.18
N PHE A 190 -2.66 13.18 -3.96
CA PHE A 190 -2.98 14.58 -3.70
C PHE A 190 -1.71 15.41 -3.52
N TYR A 191 -0.69 15.12 -4.32
CA TYR A 191 0.60 15.80 -4.37
C TYR A 191 1.19 15.65 -5.77
N GLY A 192 2.21 16.46 -6.08
CA GLY A 192 2.96 16.40 -7.33
C GLY A 192 4.44 16.69 -7.10
N TYR A 193 5.22 16.70 -8.19
CA TYR A 193 6.65 17.03 -8.15
C TYR A 193 6.95 18.31 -8.93
N ALA A 194 7.86 19.11 -8.36
CA ALA A 194 8.42 20.29 -9.01
C ALA A 194 9.80 19.96 -9.60
N TRP A 195 10.04 20.42 -10.82
CA TRP A 195 11.29 20.22 -11.55
C TRP A 195 12.01 21.55 -11.78
N THR A 196 13.34 21.53 -11.67
CA THR A 196 14.21 22.62 -12.12
C THR A 196 14.70 22.30 -13.53
N LEU A 197 14.34 23.12 -14.50
CA LEU A 197 14.70 22.89 -15.90
C LEU A 197 16.11 23.40 -16.21
N SER A 198 16.93 22.57 -16.85
CA SER A 198 18.18 23.01 -17.47
C SER A 198 17.88 23.61 -18.84
N TRP A 199 18.13 24.92 -18.99
CA TRP A 199 18.05 25.58 -20.30
C TRP A 199 19.35 25.37 -21.09
N GLY A 200 19.22 25.06 -22.36
CA GLY A 200 20.32 25.14 -23.31
C GLY A 200 20.74 26.60 -23.49
N THR A 201 21.90 26.97 -22.91
CA THR A 201 22.68 28.21 -23.08
C THR A 201 22.22 29.50 -22.38
N SER A 202 23.05 29.94 -21.41
CA SER A 202 23.43 31.32 -21.07
C SER A 202 22.35 32.41 -20.94
N SER A 203 21.43 32.30 -19.98
CA SER A 203 20.99 33.46 -19.18
C SER A 203 20.22 32.99 -17.94
N ARG A 204 20.59 33.54 -16.78
CA ARG A 204 20.10 33.15 -15.45
C ARG A 204 18.60 33.45 -15.28
N SER A 205 17.78 32.43 -15.40
CA SER A 205 16.47 32.35 -14.72
C SER A 205 16.07 30.89 -14.57
N SER A 206 16.10 30.34 -13.36
CA SER A 206 15.57 29.01 -13.07
C SER A 206 14.04 29.03 -13.29
N GLN A 207 13.56 28.27 -14.26
CA GLN A 207 12.12 28.05 -14.44
C GLN A 207 11.71 26.80 -13.67
N TYR A 208 10.67 26.95 -12.85
CA TYR A 208 10.06 25.85 -12.11
C TYR A 208 8.90 25.30 -12.94
N CYS A 209 8.94 24.01 -13.26
CA CYS A 209 7.80 23.30 -13.84
C CYS A 209 7.15 22.45 -12.75
N THR A 210 5.88 22.70 -12.45
CA THR A 210 5.07 21.81 -11.62
C THR A 210 4.14 21.02 -12.52
N ILE A 211 4.20 19.70 -12.43
CA ILE A 211 3.29 18.83 -13.15
C ILE A 211 2.22 18.37 -12.16
N TRP A 212 1.02 18.94 -12.31
CA TRP A 212 -0.19 18.51 -11.65
C TRP A 212 -1.03 17.76 -12.67
N ASP A 213 -1.21 16.46 -12.49
CA ASP A 213 -2.13 15.68 -13.31
C ASP A 213 -3.29 15.21 -12.43
N LEU A 214 -4.39 15.95 -12.51
CA LEU A 214 -5.71 15.53 -12.04
C LEU A 214 -6.71 15.90 -13.14
N LYS A 215 -6.64 15.19 -14.25
CA LYS A 215 -7.78 15.03 -15.15
C LYS A 215 -8.41 13.67 -14.83
N LEU A 216 -9.38 13.70 -13.92
CA LEU A 216 -10.34 12.62 -13.72
C LEU A 216 -11.42 12.69 -14.81
#